data_AF-A0A3D5NF85-F1
#
_entry.id   AF-A0A3D5NF85-F1
#
_cell.length_a   1.000
_cell.length_b   1.000
_cell.length_c   1.000
_cell.angle_alpha   90.00
_cell.angle_beta   90.00
_cell.angle_gamma   90.00
#
_symmetry.space_group_name_H-M   'P 1'
#
loop_
_entity.id
_entity.type
_entity.pdbx_description
1 polymer ?
#
loop_
_entity_poly.entity_id
_entity_poly.type
_entity_poly.pdbx_seq_one_letter_code
_entity_poly.pdbx_strand_id
1 'polypeptide(L)'
;VLVLDLVLPDMDGREVLRSASHICPECKIVVITAHGSVNIAVEAMREGAWDFLLKPFAADKLRETVKKALAGPSVLPLKNVEEFGDHDTDQMYFDIIGGSENMRDIYRIIENAAPSRATVFITGESGTGKELAAEAIHSRSERSSDPFIP
;
A
#
# COMPACT_ATOMS: atom_id res chain seq x y z
N VAL A 1 -1.63 -14.76 8.82
CA VAL A 1 -2.29 -13.43 8.72
C VAL A 1 -2.48 -12.91 10.12
N LEU A 2 -1.96 -11.72 10.41
CA LEU A 2 -2.12 -11.01 11.68
C LEU A 2 -3.03 -9.81 11.43
N VAL A 3 -3.95 -9.53 12.34
CA VAL A 3 -4.75 -8.30 12.33
C VAL A 3 -4.33 -7.49 13.54
N LEU A 4 -3.80 -6.29 13.33
CA LEU A 4 -3.11 -5.49 14.34
C LEU A 4 -3.73 -4.10 14.48
N ASP A 5 -4.14 -3.71 15.68
CA ASP A 5 -4.49 -2.32 15.97
C ASP A 5 -3.22 -1.50 16.22
N LEU A 6 -3.08 -0.32 15.62
CA LEU A 6 -1.95 0.58 15.95
C LEU A 6 -2.13 1.26 17.30
N VAL A 7 -3.38 1.42 17.75
CA VAL A 7 -3.69 2.05 19.02
C VAL A 7 -3.99 0.95 20.04
N LEU A 8 -2.94 0.51 20.75
CA LEU A 8 -3.04 -0.44 21.85
C LEU A 8 -3.02 0.31 23.20
N PRO A 9 -3.62 -0.25 24.26
CA PRO A 9 -3.69 0.41 25.57
C PRO A 9 -2.36 0.43 26.33
N ASP A 10 -1.45 -0.49 26.03
CA ASP A 10 -0.27 -0.83 26.82
C ASP A 10 1.06 -0.71 26.06
N MET A 11 1.02 -0.60 24.73
CA MET A 11 2.22 -0.44 23.89
C MET A 11 1.92 0.29 22.59
N ASP A 12 2.95 0.67 21.85
CA ASP A 12 2.81 1.21 20.49
C ASP A 12 2.61 0.07 19.49
N GLY A 13 1.47 0.05 18.80
CA GLY A 13 1.21 -0.98 17.78
C GLY A 13 2.19 -0.93 16.61
N ARG A 14 2.89 0.18 16.36
CA ARG A 14 3.96 0.23 15.35
C ARG A 14 5.19 -0.58 15.75
N GLU A 15 5.50 -0.67 17.04
CA GLU A 15 6.58 -1.54 17.51
C GLU A 15 6.23 -3.01 17.30
N VAL A 16 4.96 -3.37 17.51
CA VAL A 16 4.43 -4.71 17.22
C VAL A 16 4.51 -4.99 15.71
N LEU A 17 4.11 -4.03 14.87
CA LEU A 17 4.17 -4.16 13.41
C LEU A 17 5.60 -4.45 12.94
N ARG A 18 6.56 -3.62 13.36
CA ARG A 18 7.98 -3.79 13.01
C ARG A 18 8.53 -5.11 13.53
N SER A 19 8.23 -5.47 14.77
CA SER A 19 8.72 -6.74 15.35
C SER A 19 8.14 -7.94 14.62
N ALA A 20 6.84 -7.94 14.33
CA ALA A 20 6.17 -9.02 13.63
C ALA A 20 6.65 -9.18 12.18
N SER A 21 6.90 -8.07 11.47
CA SER A 21 7.43 -8.11 10.11
C SER A 21 8.85 -8.67 10.04
N HIS A 22 9.66 -8.50 11.08
CA HIS A 22 11.00 -9.10 11.18
C HIS A 22 10.96 -10.57 11.64
N ILE A 23 10.13 -10.91 12.63
CA ILE A 23 10.06 -12.27 13.21
C ILE A 23 9.41 -13.25 12.23
N CYS A 24 8.39 -12.81 11.48
CA CYS A 24 7.68 -13.65 10.53
C CYS A 24 7.41 -12.88 9.23
N PRO A 25 8.40 -12.78 8.33
CA PRO A 25 8.28 -12.02 7.07
C PRO A 25 7.15 -12.53 6.14
N GLU A 26 6.83 -13.82 6.22
CA GLU A 26 5.72 -14.44 5.47
C GLU A 26 4.33 -14.10 6.05
N CYS A 27 4.28 -13.50 7.25
CA CYS A 27 3.03 -13.14 7.88
C CYS A 27 2.51 -11.82 7.31
N LYS A 28 1.38 -11.90 6.61
CA LYS A 28 0.66 -10.70 6.18
C LYS A 28 -0.03 -10.02 7.35
N ILE A 29 0.38 -8.79 7.62
CA ILE A 29 -0.13 -7.98 8.73
C ILE A 29 -1.14 -6.98 8.17
N VAL A 30 -2.42 -7.14 8.52
CA VAL A 30 -3.48 -6.18 8.23
C VAL A 30 -3.56 -5.21 9.40
N VAL A 31 -3.23 -3.96 9.16
CA VAL A 31 -3.24 -2.91 10.18
C VAL A 31 -4.63 -2.30 10.32
N ILE A 32 -5.02 -1.97 11.54
CA ILE A 32 -6.26 -1.30 11.88
C ILE A 32 -5.94 -0.05 12.69
N THR A 33 -6.55 1.09 12.39
CA THR A 33 -6.35 2.32 13.18
C THR A 33 -7.59 3.22 13.16
N ALA A 34 -7.79 4.05 14.18
CA ALA A 34 -8.79 5.12 14.18
C ALA A 34 -8.20 6.47 13.72
N HIS A 35 -6.87 6.60 13.72
CA HIS A 35 -6.19 7.82 13.28
C HIS A 35 -5.94 7.69 11.76
N GLY A 36 -6.88 8.20 10.98
CA GLY A 36 -6.85 8.13 9.53
C GLY A 36 -6.21 9.35 8.91
N SER A 37 -4.90 9.30 8.73
CA SER A 37 -4.25 10.13 7.71
C SER A 37 -3.66 9.21 6.65
N VAL A 38 -3.57 9.70 5.42
CA VAL A 38 -2.86 9.02 4.34
C VAL A 38 -1.43 8.70 4.80
N ASN A 39 -0.79 9.61 5.55
CA ASN A 39 0.56 9.43 6.06
C ASN A 39 0.70 8.20 6.97
N ILE A 40 -0.25 7.97 7.89
CA ILE A 40 -0.21 6.79 8.79
C ILE A 40 -0.35 5.49 8.00
N ALA A 41 -1.23 5.47 7.00
CA ALA A 41 -1.37 4.30 6.13
C ALA A 41 -0.08 4.04 5.36
N VAL A 42 0.52 5.09 4.78
CA VAL A 42 1.80 5.00 4.05
C VAL A 42 2.90 4.48 4.95
N GLU A 43 3.07 5.07 6.14
CA GLU A 43 4.09 4.66 7.11
C GLU A 43 3.91 3.19 7.53
N ALA A 44 2.69 2.75 7.83
CA ALA A 44 2.42 1.35 8.18
C ALA A 44 2.82 0.40 7.03
N MET A 45 2.54 0.76 5.78
CA MET A 45 2.98 -0.03 4.62
C MET A 45 4.51 -0.07 4.51
N ARG A 46 5.22 1.05 4.79
CA ARG A 46 6.71 1.04 4.83
C ARG A 46 7.27 0.14 5.93
N GLU A 47 6.54 -0.01 7.03
CA GLU A 47 6.93 -0.83 8.18
C GLU A 47 6.60 -2.33 8.03
N GLY A 48 6.01 -2.72 6.88
CA GLY A 48 5.74 -4.11 6.54
C GLY A 48 4.28 -4.54 6.70
N ALA A 49 3.34 -3.58 6.75
CA ALA A 49 1.92 -3.92 6.64
C ALA A 49 1.60 -4.44 5.23
N TRP A 50 0.70 -5.42 5.16
CA TRP A 50 0.19 -5.98 3.91
C TRP A 50 -1.01 -5.18 3.38
N ASP A 51 -1.87 -4.70 4.28
CA ASP A 51 -3.00 -3.82 3.98
C ASP A 51 -3.40 -3.06 5.27
N PHE A 52 -4.26 -2.05 5.15
CA PHE A 52 -4.76 -1.27 6.28
C PHE A 52 -6.28 -1.05 6.23
N LEU A 53 -6.87 -0.90 7.41
CA LEU A 53 -8.27 -0.58 7.59
C LEU A 53 -8.45 0.57 8.57
N LEU A 54 -9.18 1.59 8.13
CA LEU A 54 -9.56 2.72 8.97
C LEU A 54 -10.84 2.41 9.74
N LYS A 55 -10.82 2.57 11.06
CA LYS A 55 -11.99 2.57 11.93
C LYS A 55 -12.76 3.90 11.76
N PRO A 56 -14.11 3.87 11.68
CA PRO A 56 -14.95 2.67 11.67
C PRO A 56 -15.00 1.99 10.29
N PHE A 57 -15.05 0.66 10.27
CA PHE A 57 -15.23 -0.15 9.06
C PHE A 57 -16.36 -1.17 9.24
N ALA A 58 -17.00 -1.56 8.14
CA ALA A 58 -18.00 -2.61 8.13
C ALA A 58 -17.36 -3.99 8.32
N ALA A 59 -18.06 -4.91 8.98
CA ALA A 59 -17.58 -6.28 9.21
C ALA A 59 -17.23 -7.01 7.90
N ASP A 60 -18.00 -6.78 6.83
CA ASP A 60 -17.74 -7.40 5.54
C ASP A 60 -16.46 -6.88 4.89
N LYS A 61 -16.08 -5.62 5.12
CA LYS A 61 -14.81 -5.07 4.66
C LYS A 61 -13.62 -5.78 5.31
N LEU A 62 -13.67 -6.01 6.63
CA LEU A 62 -12.65 -6.78 7.34
C LEU A 62 -12.57 -8.22 6.81
N ARG A 63 -13.72 -8.89 6.62
CA ARG A 63 -13.77 -10.25 6.06
C ARG A 63 -13.17 -10.31 4.67
N GLU A 64 -13.45 -9.34 3.81
CA GLU A 64 -12.90 -9.28 2.45
C GLU A 64 -11.39 -9.09 2.48
N THR A 65 -10.89 -8.12 3.27
CA THR A 65 -9.45 -7.87 3.43
C THR A 65 -8.71 -9.11 3.94
N VAL A 66 -9.23 -9.77 4.98
CA VAL A 66 -8.61 -10.99 5.52
C VAL A 66 -8.66 -12.15 4.51
N LYS A 67 -9.76 -12.32 3.77
CA LYS A 67 -9.85 -13.33 2.70
C LYS A 67 -8.80 -13.10 1.61
N LYS A 68 -8.60 -11.85 1.18
CA LYS A 68 -7.55 -11.49 0.21
C LYS A 68 -6.16 -11.76 0.77
N ALA A 69 -5.91 -11.42 2.03
CA ALA A 69 -4.65 -11.74 2.70
C ALA A 69 -4.41 -13.26 2.75
N LEU A 70 -5.44 -14.07 3.00
CA LEU A 70 -5.30 -15.53 3.00
C LEU A 70 -5.10 -16.13 1.60
N ALA A 71 -5.71 -15.54 0.56
CA ALA A 71 -5.67 -16.05 -0.81
C ALA A 71 -4.46 -15.59 -1.63
N GLY A 72 -3.90 -14.41 -1.35
CA GLY A 72 -2.74 -13.90 -2.08
C GLY A 72 -1.46 -14.72 -1.81
N PRO A 73 -0.41 -14.57 -2.64
CA PRO A 73 0.92 -15.14 -2.35
C PRO A 73 1.47 -14.63 -1.00
N SER A 74 2.17 -15.48 -0.22
CA SER A 74 2.67 -15.15 1.14
C SER A 74 3.56 -13.91 1.15
N VAL A 75 4.25 -13.70 0.04
CA VAL A 75 5.16 -12.60 -0.23
C VAL A 75 4.48 -11.72 -1.29
N LEU A 76 4.07 -10.49 -0.93
CA LEU A 76 4.25 -9.42 -1.92
C LEU A 76 5.75 -9.40 -2.14
N PRO A 77 6.28 -9.56 -3.37
CA PRO A 77 7.70 -9.46 -3.58
C PRO A 77 8.14 -8.18 -2.88
N LEU A 78 8.87 -8.33 -1.77
CA LEU A 78 9.87 -7.37 -1.42
C LEU A 78 10.84 -7.48 -2.59
N LYS A 79 10.49 -6.86 -3.73
CA LYS A 79 11.48 -6.40 -4.68
C LYS A 79 12.34 -5.52 -3.80
N ASN A 80 13.51 -6.05 -3.51
CA ASN A 80 14.44 -5.55 -2.54
C ASN A 80 14.44 -4.03 -2.60
N VAL A 81 14.46 -3.40 -1.44
CA VAL A 81 14.71 -1.95 -1.30
C VAL A 81 16.00 -1.54 -2.06
N GLU A 82 16.84 -2.51 -2.41
CA GLU A 82 18.04 -2.39 -3.25
C GLU A 82 17.78 -2.26 -4.76
N GLU A 83 16.63 -2.68 -5.31
CA GLU A 83 16.30 -2.49 -6.74
C GLU A 83 15.80 -1.06 -7.04
N PHE A 84 15.39 -0.30 -6.02
CA PHE A 84 15.19 1.15 -6.13
C PHE A 84 16.51 1.94 -6.01
N GLY A 85 17.65 1.22 -5.90
CA GLY A 85 18.97 1.77 -5.65
C GLY A 85 19.77 2.20 -6.88
N ASP A 86 19.38 1.83 -8.10
CA ASP A 86 20.23 2.15 -9.28
C ASP A 86 19.47 2.29 -10.61
N HIS A 87 18.15 2.49 -10.57
CA HIS A 87 17.45 2.96 -11.76
C HIS A 87 17.65 4.47 -11.87
N ASP A 88 18.70 4.78 -12.62
CA ASP A 88 18.93 6.00 -13.37
C ASP A 88 17.64 6.82 -13.50
N THR A 89 17.70 8.07 -13.07
CA THR A 89 16.59 9.04 -12.96
C THR A 89 15.85 9.33 -14.28
N ASP A 90 16.17 8.60 -15.35
CA ASP A 90 15.64 8.66 -16.71
C ASP A 90 14.67 7.52 -17.07
N GLN A 91 14.45 6.51 -16.22
CA GLN A 91 13.43 5.50 -16.50
C GLN A 91 12.04 5.98 -16.09
N MET A 92 11.23 6.36 -17.09
CA MET A 92 9.80 6.63 -16.94
C MET A 92 9.13 5.49 -16.16
N TYR A 93 8.75 5.78 -14.92
CA TYR A 93 8.05 4.85 -14.08
C TYR A 93 6.56 5.21 -14.15
N PHE A 94 5.78 4.40 -14.86
CA PHE A 94 4.37 4.64 -15.16
C PHE A 94 4.08 5.91 -15.97
N ASP A 95 4.96 6.27 -16.92
CA ASP A 95 4.92 7.57 -17.64
C ASP A 95 4.96 8.81 -16.72
N ILE A 96 5.22 8.60 -15.42
CA ILE A 96 5.45 9.65 -14.43
C ILE A 96 6.96 9.86 -14.33
N ILE A 97 7.40 11.09 -14.61
CA ILE A 97 8.79 11.49 -14.45
C ILE A 97 8.97 12.05 -13.04
N GLY A 98 9.81 11.41 -12.23
CA GLY A 98 10.13 11.91 -10.90
C GLY A 98 10.91 10.92 -10.04
N GLY A 99 12.10 11.33 -9.56
CA GLY A 99 12.99 10.51 -8.74
C GLY A 99 13.09 10.93 -7.26
N SER A 100 12.28 11.89 -6.82
CA SER A 100 12.31 12.36 -5.42
C SER A 100 11.79 11.30 -4.45
N GLU A 101 12.18 11.42 -3.17
CA GLU A 101 11.73 10.49 -2.12
C GLU A 101 10.19 10.44 -2.02
N ASN A 102 9.53 11.60 -2.07
CA ASN A 102 8.06 11.70 -2.09
C ASN A 102 7.43 10.97 -3.28
N MET A 103 8.07 11.00 -4.46
CA MET A 103 7.58 10.27 -5.64
C MET A 103 7.76 8.76 -5.49
N ARG A 104 8.88 8.31 -4.92
CA ARG A 104 9.10 6.90 -4.58
C ARG A 104 8.05 6.37 -3.62
N ASP A 105 7.57 7.22 -2.71
CA ASP A 105 6.48 6.87 -1.80
C ASP A 105 5.15 6.73 -2.54
N ILE A 106 4.85 7.63 -3.47
CA ILE A 106 3.66 7.55 -4.33
C ILE A 106 3.69 6.25 -5.16
N TYR A 107 4.84 5.90 -5.73
CA TYR A 107 5.03 4.64 -6.46
C TYR A 107 4.72 3.41 -5.61
N ARG A 108 5.19 3.39 -4.36
CA ARG A 108 4.90 2.31 -3.41
C ARG A 108 3.40 2.22 -3.08
N ILE A 109 2.72 3.35 -2.94
CA ILE A 109 1.27 3.37 -2.73
C ILE A 109 0.55 2.78 -3.95
N ILE A 110 0.95 3.17 -5.16
CA ILE A 110 0.39 2.67 -6.41
C ILE A 110 0.57 1.14 -6.49
N GLU A 111 1.79 0.63 -6.28
CA GLU A 111 2.06 -0.82 -6.33
C GLU A 111 1.24 -1.62 -5.33
N ASN A 112 1.02 -1.08 -4.12
CA ASN A 112 0.22 -1.74 -3.08
C ASN A 112 -1.29 -1.65 -3.35
N ALA A 113 -1.75 -0.52 -3.89
CA ALA A 113 -3.16 -0.27 -4.14
C ALA A 113 -3.67 -1.00 -5.39
N ALA A 114 -2.82 -1.15 -6.42
CA ALA A 114 -3.19 -1.73 -7.71
C ALA A 114 -3.81 -3.15 -7.64
N PRO A 115 -3.26 -4.14 -6.90
CA PRO A 115 -3.90 -5.46 -6.78
C PRO A 115 -5.16 -5.45 -5.90
N SER A 116 -5.45 -4.34 -5.20
CA SER A 116 -6.64 -4.23 -4.35
C SER A 116 -7.87 -3.84 -5.17
N ARG A 117 -9.05 -4.26 -4.68
CA ARG A 117 -10.36 -3.79 -5.18
C ARG A 117 -10.89 -2.57 -4.42
N ALA A 118 -10.11 -2.06 -3.45
CA ALA A 118 -10.49 -0.89 -2.68
C ALA A 118 -10.52 0.37 -3.58
N THR A 119 -11.45 1.28 -3.30
CA THR A 119 -11.49 2.58 -3.97
C THR A 119 -10.27 3.40 -3.57
N VAL A 120 -9.53 3.90 -4.55
CA VAL A 120 -8.41 4.82 -4.34
C VAL A 120 -8.88 6.25 -4.57
N PHE A 121 -8.48 7.17 -3.69
CA PHE A 121 -8.79 8.59 -3.80
C PHE A 121 -7.48 9.38 -3.94
N ILE A 122 -7.30 10.05 -5.08
CA ILE A 122 -6.07 10.76 -5.43
C ILE A 122 -6.31 12.27 -5.32
N THR A 123 -5.50 12.95 -4.53
CA THR A 123 -5.60 14.40 -4.29
C THR A 123 -4.32 15.12 -4.67
N GLY A 124 -4.44 16.41 -5.01
CA GLY A 124 -3.33 17.25 -5.42
C GLY A 124 -3.81 18.41 -6.28
N GLU A 125 -2.96 19.43 -6.42
CA GLU A 125 -3.24 20.62 -7.22
C GLU A 125 -3.43 20.27 -8.71
N SER A 126 -3.94 21.22 -9.49
CA SER A 126 -4.08 21.02 -10.94
C SER A 126 -2.71 20.80 -11.58
N GLY A 127 -2.61 19.84 -12.50
CA GLY A 127 -1.35 19.53 -13.21
C GLY A 127 -0.34 18.67 -12.45
N THR A 128 -0.65 18.13 -11.26
CA THR A 128 0.29 17.29 -10.48
C THR A 128 0.31 15.80 -10.88
N GLY A 129 -0.24 15.43 -12.04
CA GLY A 129 -0.19 14.05 -12.53
C GLY A 129 -1.16 13.06 -11.86
N LYS A 130 -2.28 13.53 -11.30
CA LYS A 130 -3.29 12.65 -10.67
C LYS A 130 -3.90 11.63 -11.63
N GLU A 131 -4.08 11.99 -12.90
CA GLU A 131 -4.58 11.09 -13.95
C GLU A 131 -3.57 9.98 -14.25
N LEU A 132 -2.29 10.35 -14.39
CA LEU A 132 -1.20 9.38 -14.57
C LEU A 132 -1.11 8.39 -13.39
N ALA A 133 -1.33 8.87 -12.16
CA ALA A 133 -1.37 7.99 -10.99
C ALA A 133 -2.56 7.01 -11.04
N ALA A 134 -3.74 7.43 -11.53
CA ALA A 134 -4.88 6.55 -11.71
C ALA A 134 -4.64 5.49 -12.81
N GLU A 135 -4.05 5.90 -13.93
CA GLU A 135 -3.63 5.00 -15.01
C GLU A 135 -2.58 3.98 -14.54
N ALA A 136 -1.62 4.43 -13.73
CA ALA A 136 -0.60 3.57 -13.13
C ALA A 136 -1.25 2.47 -12.27
N ILE A 137 -2.19 2.83 -11.39
CA ILE A 137 -2.96 1.88 -10.57
C ILE A 137 -3.70 0.89 -11.46
N HIS A 138 -4.39 1.37 -12.49
CA HIS A 138 -5.14 0.52 -13.41
C HIS A 138 -4.22 -0.49 -14.13
N SER A 139 -3.11 -0.03 -14.69
CA SER A 139 -2.16 -0.84 -15.48
C SER A 139 -1.51 -1.97 -14.67
N ARG A 140 -1.46 -1.86 -13.34
CA ARG A 140 -0.90 -2.87 -12.43
C ARG A 140 -1.96 -3.64 -11.64
N SER A 141 -3.24 -3.36 -11.89
CA SER A 141 -4.33 -4.07 -11.25
C SER A 141 -4.65 -5.38 -11.96
N GLU A 142 -5.46 -6.23 -11.31
CA GLU A 142 -6.07 -7.41 -11.95
C GLU A 142 -6.97 -7.05 -13.15
N ARG A 143 -7.29 -5.77 -13.34
CA ARG A 143 -8.15 -5.24 -14.42
C ARG A 143 -7.35 -4.55 -15.52
N SER A 144 -6.04 -4.69 -15.57
CA SER A 144 -5.18 -3.99 -16.54
C SER A 144 -5.55 -4.25 -18.01
N SER A 145 -6.22 -5.37 -18.29
CA SER A 145 -6.73 -5.73 -19.62
C SER A 145 -8.12 -5.17 -19.95
N ASP A 146 -8.84 -4.65 -18.96
CA ASP A 146 -10.16 -4.06 -19.12
C ASP A 146 -10.04 -2.56 -19.49
N PRO A 147 -11.13 -1.91 -19.95
CA PRO A 147 -11.09 -0.48 -20.24
C PRO A 147 -10.81 0.37 -18.98
N PHE A 148 -9.84 1.27 -19.08
CA PHE A 148 -9.68 2.36 -18.13
C PHE A 148 -10.80 3.39 -18.38
N ILE A 149 -11.64 3.60 -17.36
CA ILE A 149 -12.70 4.61 -17.39
C ILE A 149 -12.26 5.78 -16.50
N PRO A 150 -11.88 6.94 -17.07
CA PRO A 150 -11.46 8.12 -16.32
C PRO A 150 -12.60 8.76 -15.52
#